data_AF-A0AAJ5VZ61-F1
#
_entry.id   AF-A0AAJ5VZ61-F1
#
_cell.length_a   1.000
_cell.length_b   1.000
_cell.length_c   1.000
_cell.angle_alpha   90.00
_cell.angle_beta   90.00
_cell.angle_gamma   90.00
#
_symmetry.space_group_name_H-M   'P 1'
#
loop_
_entity.id
_entity.type
_entity.pdbx_description
1 polymer ?
#
loop_
_entity_poly.entity_id
_entity_poly.type
_entity_poly.pdbx_seq_one_letter_code
_entity_poly.pdbx_strand_id
1 'polypeptide(L)' 'MSNDTHDTPTDNEPLEPDAPVGGDETTEDELEADNPVEQDTLKALDPNDAPA' A
#
# COMPACT_ATOMS: atom_id res chain seq x y z
N MET A 1 -2.83 -26.49 -25.74
CA MET A 1 -2.20 -25.20 -25.40
C MET A 1 -2.61 -24.90 -23.97
N SER A 2 -1.64 -24.59 -23.11
CA SER A 2 -1.83 -24.42 -21.66
C SER A 2 -2.73 -23.24 -21.33
N ASN A 3 -3.52 -23.38 -20.26
CA ASN A 3 -4.29 -22.32 -19.61
C ASN A 3 -3.34 -21.35 -18.89
N ASP A 4 -3.57 -20.05 -19.04
CA ASP A 4 -3.27 -19.03 -18.03
C ASP A 4 -4.19 -17.85 -18.32
N THR A 5 -5.48 -18.00 -17.95
CA THR A 5 -6.35 -16.84 -17.81
C THR A 5 -5.88 -16.13 -16.56
N HIS A 6 -4.98 -15.17 -16.73
CA HIS A 6 -4.67 -14.19 -15.70
C HIS A 6 -5.98 -13.46 -15.40
N ASP A 7 -6.61 -13.83 -14.29
CA ASP A 7 -7.75 -13.13 -13.70
C ASP A 7 -7.23 -11.76 -13.27
N THR A 8 -7.21 -10.81 -14.21
CA THR A 8 -6.93 -9.42 -13.89
C THR A 8 -8.09 -8.95 -13.03
N PRO A 9 -7.87 -8.55 -11.77
CA PRO A 9 -8.90 -7.84 -11.04
C PRO A 9 -9.23 -6.63 -11.90
N THR A 10 -10.42 -6.61 -12.48
CA THR A 10 -10.91 -5.43 -13.16
C THR A 10 -10.97 -4.33 -12.09
N ASP A 11 -10.27 -3.22 -12.29
CA ASP A 11 -10.27 -2.00 -11.43
C ASP A 11 -11.67 -1.34 -11.30
N ASN A 12 -12.74 -2.08 -11.60
CA ASN A 12 -14.13 -1.67 -11.68
C ASN A 12 -15.04 -2.57 -10.82
N GLU A 13 -14.48 -3.47 -10.01
CA GLU A 13 -15.23 -4.04 -8.89
C GLU A 13 -15.39 -2.93 -7.83
N PRO A 14 -16.61 -2.65 -7.35
CA PRO A 14 -16.80 -1.71 -6.25
C PRO A 14 -15.93 -2.17 -5.09
N LEU A 15 -14.94 -1.35 -4.70
CA LEU A 15 -14.25 -1.52 -3.43
C LEU A 15 -15.34 -1.71 -2.38
N GLU A 16 -15.30 -2.81 -1.62
CA GLU A 16 -16.29 -3.01 -0.57
C GLU A 16 -16.29 -1.73 0.27
N PRO A 17 -17.42 -1.02 0.40
CA PRO A 17 -17.46 0.33 0.98
C PRO A 17 -17.01 0.35 2.44
N ASP A 18 -16.88 -0.82 3.05
CA ASP A 18 -16.46 -1.03 4.43
C ASP A 18 -14.98 -1.48 4.55
N ALA A 19 -14.23 -1.58 3.46
CA ALA A 19 -12.79 -1.80 3.54
C ALA A 19 -12.12 -0.57 4.18
N PRO A 20 -11.26 -0.74 5.20
CA PRO A 20 -10.59 0.39 5.83
C PRO A 20 -9.75 1.13 4.79
N VAL A 21 -9.98 2.43 4.67
CA VAL A 21 -9.16 3.32 3.83
C VAL A 21 -7.85 3.57 4.57
N GLY A 22 -6.90 2.63 4.46
CA GLY A 22 -5.60 2.68 5.11
C GLY A 22 -5.34 1.48 6.03
N GLY A 23 -4.35 1.65 6.90
CA GLY A 23 -4.06 0.71 7.99
C GLY A 23 -4.94 0.96 9.23
N ASP A 24 -4.69 0.19 10.27
CA ASP A 24 -5.22 0.44 11.62
C ASP A 24 -4.38 1.49 12.37
N GLU A 25 -4.66 1.67 13.67
CA GLU A 25 -3.99 2.66 14.52
C GLU A 25 -2.51 2.36 14.78
N THR A 26 -2.04 1.12 14.58
CA THR A 26 -0.63 0.71 14.82
C THR A 26 0.15 0.48 13.54
N THR A 27 -0.50 0.50 12.38
CA THR A 27 0.14 0.18 11.10
C THR A 27 1.37 1.03 10.81
N GLU A 28 1.37 2.32 11.17
CA GLU A 28 2.55 3.19 11.00
C GLU A 28 3.74 2.76 11.86
N ASP A 29 3.48 2.37 13.12
CA ASP A 29 4.51 1.90 14.05
C ASP A 29 5.10 0.54 13.64
N GLU A 30 4.32 -0.25 12.89
CA GLU A 30 4.71 -1.57 12.37
C GLU A 30 5.40 -1.52 11.00
N LEU A 31 5.45 -0.35 10.35
CA LEU A 31 6.14 -0.17 9.07
C LEU A 31 7.66 -0.03 9.27
N GLU A 32 8.36 -1.15 9.13
CA GLU A 32 9.83 -1.21 9.14
C GLU A 32 10.36 -1.40 7.70
N ALA A 33 11.52 -0.79 7.40
CA ALA A 33 12.17 -0.95 6.10
C ALA A 33 13.45 -1.78 6.20
N ASP A 34 13.59 -2.74 5.28
CA ASP A 34 14.66 -3.74 5.27
C ASP A 34 15.93 -3.23 4.59
N ASN A 35 15.81 -2.16 3.80
CA ASN A 35 16.93 -1.57 3.09
C ASN A 35 16.83 -0.04 3.00
N PRO A 36 17.94 0.65 2.64
CA PRO A 36 17.95 2.11 2.58
C PRO A 36 16.97 2.70 1.56
N VAL A 37 16.68 2.00 0.46
CA VAL A 37 15.74 2.49 -0.56
C VAL A 37 14.33 2.51 0.01
N GLU A 38 13.94 1.46 0.73
CA GLU A 38 12.64 1.38 1.39
C GLU A 38 12.49 2.43 2.49
N GLN A 39 13.54 2.73 3.24
CA GLN A 39 13.53 3.81 4.24
C GLN A 39 13.22 5.17 3.61
N ASP A 40 13.79 5.45 2.43
CA ASP A 40 13.50 6.69 1.71
C ASP A 40 12.07 6.70 1.15
N THR A 41 11.52 5.54 0.77
CA THR A 41 10.10 5.46 0.41
C THR A 41 9.17 5.67 1.60
N LEU A 42 9.50 5.17 2.80
CA LEU A 42 8.69 5.38 4.01
C LEU A 42 8.64 6.85 4.40
N LYS A 43 9.77 7.56 4.38
CA LYS A 43 9.82 9.02 4.63
C LYS A 43 8.96 9.81 3.65
N ALA A 44 8.94 9.41 2.38
CA ALA A 44 8.13 10.08 1.37
C ALA A 44 6.61 9.91 1.59
N LEU A 45 6.21 8.89 2.37
CA LEU A 45 4.82 8.64 2.74
C LEU A 45 4.43 9.32 4.07
N ASP A 46 5.40 9.74 4.91
CA ASP A 46 5.14 10.44 6.16
C ASP A 46 4.57 11.85 5.89
N PRO A 47 3.32 12.14 6.26
CA PRO A 47 2.71 13.45 6.06
C PRO A 47 3.40 14.56 6.88
N ASN A 48 4.15 14.22 7.93
CA ASN A 48 4.92 15.16 8.74
C ASN A 48 6.30 15.47 8.14
N ASP A 49 6.79 14.63 7.23
CA ASP A 49 8.05 14.81 6.48
C ASP A 49 7.80 15.33 5.05
N ALA A 50 6.61 15.90 4.80
CA ALA A 50 6.30 16.55 3.55
C ALA A 50 7.23 17.77 3.32
N PRO A 51 7.77 17.97 2.10
CA PRO A 51 8.60 19.13 1.80
C PRO A 51 7.80 20.44 1.99
N ALA A 52 8.38 21.39 2.74
CA ALA A 52 7.79 22.68 3.08
C ALA A 52 7.55 23.61 1.88
#